data_AF-A0A7J3WTM8-F1
#
_entry.id   AF-A0A7J3WTM8-F1
#
_cell.length_a   1.000
_cell.length_b   1.000
_cell.length_c   1.000
_cell.angle_alpha   90.00
_cell.angle_beta   90.00
_cell.angle_gamma   90.00
#
_symmetry.space_group_name_H-M   'P 1'
#
loop_
_entity.id
_entity.type
_entity.pdbx_description
1 polymer ?
#
loop_
_entity_poly.entity_id
_entity_poly.type
_entity_poly.pdbx_seq_one_letter_code
_entity_poly.pdbx_strand_id
1 'polypeptide(L)' 'MVKYSTVSIPKDLHEEIKRVVIDDPRYGYRSVAEFSLEAIKLRLEEIRKALEEENMTRQKKIRKIVENIKKSI' A
#
# COMPACT_ATOMS: atom_id res chain seq x y z
N MET A 1 20.47 -8.81 -11.13
CA MET A 1 19.18 -9.24 -11.74
C MET A 1 18.08 -9.11 -10.70
N VAL A 2 16.92 -8.60 -11.10
CA VAL A 2 15.72 -8.61 -10.25
C VAL A 2 15.24 -10.06 -10.12
N LYS A 3 15.00 -10.52 -8.90
CA LYS A 3 14.42 -11.85 -8.64
C LYS A 3 12.91 -11.72 -8.59
N TYR A 4 12.21 -12.49 -9.42
CA TYR A 4 10.75 -12.52 -9.46
C TYR A 4 10.22 -13.73 -8.71
N SER A 5 9.05 -13.57 -8.11
CA SER A 5 8.25 -14.65 -7.53
C SER A 5 6.87 -14.69 -8.21
N THR A 6 6.19 -15.83 -8.13
CA THR A 6 4.82 -15.99 -8.64
C THR A 6 3.83 -15.87 -7.49
N VAL A 7 2.70 -15.20 -7.74
CA VAL A 7 1.56 -15.13 -6.84
C VAL A 7 0.32 -15.59 -7.60
N SER A 8 -0.49 -16.44 -6.99
CA SER A 8 -1.74 -16.90 -7.57
C SER A 8 -2.90 -16.03 -7.13
N ILE A 9 -3.80 -15.72 -8.06
CA ILE A 9 -5.09 -15.07 -7.80
C ILE A 9 -6.21 -15.94 -8.37
N PRO A 10 -7.44 -15.82 -7.85
CA PRO A 10 -8.60 -16.47 -8.46
C PRO A 10 -8.72 -16.10 -9.94
N LYS A 11 -9.07 -17.08 -10.78
CA LYS A 11 -9.22 -16.88 -12.23
C LYS A 11 -10.25 -15.78 -12.53
N ASP A 12 -11.35 -15.76 -11.78
CA ASP A 12 -12.42 -14.78 -11.99
C ASP A 12 -11.93 -13.34 -11.75
N LEU A 13 -11.05 -13.14 -10.76
CA LEU A 13 -10.43 -11.84 -10.50
C LEU A 13 -9.48 -11.45 -11.64
N HIS A 14 -8.69 -12.41 -12.15
CA HIS A 14 -7.84 -12.16 -13.32
C HIS A 14 -8.67 -11.70 -14.53
N GLU A 15 -9.78 -12.39 -14.81
CA GLU A 15 -10.68 -12.04 -15.92
C GLU A 15 -11.39 -10.70 -15.70
N GLU A 16 -11.77 -10.39 -14.46
CA GLU A 16 -12.34 -9.09 -14.11
C GLU A 16 -11.34 -7.96 -14.39
N ILE A 17 -10.09 -8.09 -13.93
CA ILE A 17 -9.03 -7.11 -14.20
C ILE A 17 -8.82 -6.96 -15.71
N LYS A 18 -8.79 -8.06 -16.45
CA LYS A 18 -8.62 -8.01 -17.90
C LYS A 18 -9.74 -7.19 -18.56
N ARG A 19 -11.01 -7.51 -18.25
CA ARG A 19 -12.17 -6.82 -18.84
C ARG A 19 -12.23 -5.35 -18.48
N VAL A 20 -11.94 -5.00 -17.23
CA VAL A 20 -12.10 -3.62 -16.73
C VAL A 20 -10.95 -2.74 -17.16
N VAL A 21 -9.72 -3.27 -17.14
CA VAL A 21 -8.51 -2.45 -17.16
C VAL A 21 -7.69 -2.62 -18.44
N ILE A 22 -7.80 -3.76 -19.12
CA ILE A 22 -7.04 -4.04 -20.35
C ILE A 22 -7.89 -3.81 -21.59
N ASP A 23 -9.13 -4.30 -21.59
CA ASP A 23 -10.03 -4.19 -22.74
C ASP A 23 -10.59 -2.77 -22.91
N ASP A 24 -10.50 -1.93 -21.85
CA ASP A 24 -10.86 -0.52 -21.90
C ASP A 24 -9.63 0.37 -22.10
N PRO A 25 -9.46 0.98 -23.29
CA PRO A 25 -8.28 1.77 -23.64
C PRO A 25 -8.09 3.02 -22.78
N ARG A 26 -9.09 3.42 -21.99
CA ARG A 26 -9.00 4.59 -21.10
C ARG A 26 -7.99 4.40 -19.96
N TYR A 27 -7.71 3.16 -19.57
CA TYR A 27 -6.83 2.88 -18.44
C TYR A 27 -5.36 2.64 -18.86
N GLY A 28 -5.09 2.41 -20.15
CA GLY A 28 -3.72 2.41 -20.70
C GLY A 28 -2.80 1.26 -20.30
N TYR A 29 -3.31 0.23 -19.60
CA TYR A 29 -2.52 -0.93 -19.21
C TYR A 29 -2.40 -1.96 -20.32
N ARG A 30 -1.21 -2.55 -20.48
CA ARG A 30 -0.92 -3.53 -21.54
C ARG A 30 -1.08 -4.97 -21.08
N SER A 31 -1.11 -5.21 -19.77
CA SER A 31 -1.30 -6.56 -19.21
C SER A 31 -1.80 -6.53 -17.77
N VAL A 32 -2.45 -7.62 -17.35
CA VAL A 32 -2.86 -7.83 -15.95
C VAL A 32 -1.66 -7.73 -15.00
N ALA A 33 -0.48 -8.18 -15.43
CA ALA A 33 0.74 -8.11 -14.62
C ALA A 33 1.22 -6.66 -14.40
N GLU A 34 1.15 -5.81 -15.43
CA GLU A 34 1.50 -4.38 -15.34
C GLU A 34 0.60 -3.67 -14.34
N PHE A 35 -0.71 -3.83 -14.50
CA PHE A 35 -1.70 -3.31 -13.56
C PHE A 35 -1.46 -3.82 -12.13
N SER A 36 -1.29 -5.13 -11.98
CA SER A 36 -1.12 -5.75 -10.67
C SER A 36 0.13 -5.24 -9.96
N LEU A 37 1.24 -5.06 -10.69
CA LEU A 37 2.48 -4.54 -10.14
C LEU A 37 2.32 -3.10 -9.61
N GLU A 38 1.65 -2.24 -10.37
CA GLU A 38 1.39 -0.86 -9.95
C GLU A 38 0.44 -0.82 -8.75
N ALA A 39 -0.68 -1.55 -8.82
CA ALA A 39 -1.67 -1.61 -7.74
C ALA A 39 -1.03 -2.08 -6.42
N ILE A 40 -0.16 -3.10 -6.46
CA ILE A 40 0.58 -3.57 -5.28
C ILE A 40 1.50 -2.48 -4.72
N LYS A 41 2.21 -1.73 -5.59
CA LYS A 41 3.10 -0.65 -5.16
C LYS A 41 2.33 0.48 -4.48
N LEU A 42 1.25 0.94 -5.10
CA LEU A 42 0.39 1.99 -4.54
C LEU A 42 -0.15 1.56 -3.18
N ARG A 43 -0.67 0.33 -3.08
CA ARG A 43 -1.21 -0.18 -1.83
C ARG A 43 -0.16 -0.29 -0.72
N LEU A 44 1.06 -0.71 -1.05
CA LEU A 44 2.16 -0.75 -0.09
C LEU A 44 2.58 0.64 0.38
N GLU A 45 2.56 1.64 -0.50
CA GLU A 45 2.86 3.02 -0.15
C GLU A 45 1.83 3.61 0.82
N GLU A 46 0.54 3.39 0.55
CA GLU A 46 -0.55 3.79 1.46
C GLU A 46 -0.39 3.18 2.85
N ILE A 47 -0.11 1.87 2.91
CA ILE A 47 0.09 1.17 4.18
C ILE A 47 1.30 1.74 4.93
N ARG A 48 2.42 2.01 4.24
CA ARG A 48 3.60 2.62 4.88
C ARG A 48 3.30 4.00 5.44
N LYS A 49 2.62 4.86 4.68
CA LYS A 49 2.21 6.19 5.13
C LYS A 49 1.32 6.11 6.39
N ALA A 50 0.33 5.23 6.38
CA ALA A 50 -0.54 5.01 7.55
C ALA A 50 0.26 4.57 8.79
N LEU A 51 1.20 3.64 8.62
CA LEU A 51 2.07 3.19 9.72
C LEU A 51 2.99 4.29 10.25
N GLU A 52 3.54 5.13 9.37
CA GLU A 52 4.36 6.28 9.76
C GLU A 52 3.55 7.31 10.57
N GLU A 53 2.33 7.63 10.12
CA GLU A 53 1.41 8.54 10.81
C GLU A 53 1.00 8.02 12.19
N GLU A 54 0.69 6.73 12.30
CA GLU A 54 0.39 6.07 13.58
C GLU A 54 1.59 6.15 14.53
N ASN A 55 2.80 5.85 14.04
CA ASN A 55 4.03 5.90 14.82
C ASN A 55 4.34 7.32 15.29
N MET A 56 4.21 8.33 14.43
CA MET A 56 4.38 9.74 14.80
C MET A 56 3.38 10.17 15.87
N THR A 57 2.12 9.76 15.72
CA THR A 57 1.06 10.06 16.69
C THR A 57 1.36 9.43 18.05
N ARG A 58 1.82 8.17 18.05
CA ARG A 58 2.24 7.46 19.26
C ARG A 58 3.42 8.13 19.94
N GLN A 59 4.45 8.52 19.18
CA GLN A 59 5.62 9.23 19.71
C GLN A 59 5.24 10.59 20.33
N LYS A 60 4.37 11.37 19.66
CA LYS A 60 3.86 12.64 20.21
C LYS A 60 3.12 12.46 21.54
N LYS A 61 2.28 11.41 21.66
CA LYS A 61 1.57 11.09 22.91
C LYS A 61 2.56 10.75 24.03
N ILE A 62 3.54 9.88 23.74
CA ILE A 62 4.59 9.50 24.71
C ILE A 62 5.37 10.74 25.16
N ARG A 63 5.78 11.60 24.24
CA ARG A 63 6.52 12.83 24.56
C ARG A 63 5.73 13.75 25.49
N LYS A 64 4.43 13.95 25.24
CA LYS A 64 3.57 14.75 26.13
C LYS A 64 3.47 14.15 27.54
N ILE A 65 3.35 12.83 27.65
CA ILE A 65 3.30 12.14 28.95
C ILE A 65 4.62 12.36 29.71
N VAL A 66 5.76 12.19 29.04
CA VAL A 66 7.09 12.41 29.64
C VAL A 66 7.27 13.87 30.07
N GLU A 67 6.85 14.84 29.26
CA GLU A 67 6.91 16.27 29.61
C GLU A 67 6.06 16.61 30.84
N ASN A 68 4.87 16.02 30.98
CA ASN A 68 4.01 16.23 32.15
C ASN A 68 4.60 15.63 33.43
N ILE A 69 5.20 14.44 33.34
CA ILE A 69 5.89 13.81 34.49
C ILE A 69 7.06 14.69 34.94
N LYS A 70 7.89 15.19 34.01
CA LYS A 70 9.01 16.09 34.32
C LYS A 70 8.60 17.39 34.99
N LYS A 71 7.41 17.91 34.69
CA LYS A 71 6.87 19.13 35.33
C LYS A 71 6.29 18.88 36.73
N SER A 72 6.07 17.62 37.10
CA SER A 72 5.45 17.23 38.37
C SER A 72 6.47 16.77 39.42
N ILE A 73 7.76 16.81 39.08
CA ILE A 73 8.93 16.53 39.94
C ILE A 73 9.67 17.84 40.12
#